data_AF-A0A8T3U2B8-F1
#
_entry.id   AF-A0A8T3U2B8-F1
#
_cell.length_a   1.000
_cell.length_b   1.000
_cell.length_c   1.000
_cell.angle_alpha   90.00
_cell.angle_beta   90.00
_cell.angle_gamma   90.00
#
_symmetry.space_group_name_H-M   'P 1'
#
loop_
_entity.id
_entity.type
_entity.pdbx_description
1 polymer ?
#
loop_
_entity_poly.entity_id
_entity_poly.type
_entity_poly.pdbx_seq_one_letter_code
_entity_poly.pdbx_strand_id
1 'polypeptide(L)'
;MKDLSRNSMKKNEKRCKGKNWRTFIKNYFLEILGIIIIIILLFALLNGRRKSINYNTKNPSSIKVSKKAIVQKNNSKSIEVSQFNKNTYELNKEYFDLFINKYESQGIFRIKPSDILEGNTIIQFSHKVYLIHIFGNKEVIDNIEFRFISHYNNLVENIERGDNFITLYIRRKENFSFYINLRNREKISKNFIKNDTLFYIEYQEGLAE
;
A
#
# COMPACT_ATOMS: atom_id res chain seq x y z
N MET A 1 90.55 -30.07 51.44
CA MET A 1 90.16 -31.26 50.65
C MET A 1 88.71 -31.56 51.01
N LYS A 2 87.70 -31.43 50.14
CA LYS A 2 87.63 -31.51 48.68
C LYS A 2 86.62 -30.48 48.11
N ASP A 3 87.10 -29.71 47.14
CA ASP A 3 86.56 -29.33 45.83
C ASP A 3 85.09 -28.90 45.62
N LEU A 4 84.97 -27.58 45.43
CA LEU A 4 84.35 -26.90 44.27
C LEU A 4 83.72 -27.81 43.19
N SER A 5 82.39 -27.78 43.08
CA SER A 5 81.72 -27.97 41.78
C SER A 5 80.88 -26.73 41.44
N ARG A 6 81.50 -25.87 40.62
CA ARG A 6 80.96 -24.64 40.08
C ARG A 6 80.05 -25.01 38.89
N ASN A 7 78.74 -25.07 39.08
CA ASN A 7 77.79 -25.22 37.98
C ASN A 7 77.62 -23.87 37.26
N SER A 8 78.43 -23.64 36.23
CA SER A 8 78.25 -22.54 35.29
C SER A 8 77.15 -22.89 34.30
N MET A 9 75.95 -22.37 34.55
CA MET A 9 74.87 -22.34 33.55
C MET A 9 75.35 -21.53 32.34
N LYS A 10 75.62 -22.21 31.22
CA LYS A 10 75.86 -21.58 29.92
C LYS A 10 74.62 -20.77 29.53
N LYS A 11 74.77 -19.44 29.54
CA LYS A 11 73.84 -18.48 28.99
C LYS A 11 73.80 -18.67 27.46
N ASN A 12 72.88 -19.50 26.96
CA ASN A 12 72.56 -19.55 25.55
C ASN A 12 71.76 -18.29 25.19
N GLU A 13 72.48 -17.20 24.97
CA GLU A 13 71.97 -15.99 24.33
C GLU A 13 71.56 -16.35 22.89
N LYS A 14 70.30 -16.77 22.71
CA LYS A 14 69.70 -16.76 21.37
C LYS A 14 69.54 -15.30 20.99
N ARG A 15 70.53 -14.78 20.26
CA ARG A 15 70.45 -13.56 19.46
C ARG A 15 69.13 -13.58 18.69
N CYS A 16 68.15 -12.79 19.14
CA CYS A 16 66.99 -12.44 18.34
C CYS A 16 67.51 -11.65 17.13
N LYS A 17 67.76 -12.36 16.02
CA LYS A 17 67.89 -11.72 14.71
C LYS A 17 66.62 -10.91 14.48
N GLY A 18 66.77 -9.60 14.37
CA GLY A 18 65.67 -8.69 14.08
C GLY A 18 64.86 -9.24 12.91
N LYS A 19 63.58 -9.53 13.16
CA LYS A 19 62.65 -9.94 12.12
C LYS A 19 62.53 -8.77 11.15
N ASN A 20 63.10 -8.93 9.96
CA ASN A 20 62.95 -7.99 8.86
C ASN A 20 61.45 -7.81 8.57
N TRP A 21 60.90 -6.64 8.94
CA TRP A 21 59.51 -6.25 8.71
C TRP A 21 59.09 -6.41 7.24
N ARG A 22 60.04 -6.22 6.31
CA ARG A 22 59.84 -6.45 4.86
C ARG A 22 59.43 -7.87 4.50
N THR A 23 59.93 -8.89 5.21
CA THR A 23 59.59 -10.30 4.94
C THR A 23 58.21 -10.65 5.51
N PHE A 24 57.84 -10.03 6.63
CA PHE A 24 56.51 -10.19 7.22
C PHE A 24 55.43 -9.60 6.30
N ILE A 25 55.63 -8.38 5.81
CA ILE A 25 54.68 -7.72 4.89
C ILE A 25 54.49 -8.54 3.61
N LYS A 26 55.55 -9.13 3.03
CA LYS A 26 55.43 -9.94 1.81
C LYS A 26 54.62 -11.23 2.00
N ASN A 27 54.77 -11.89 3.14
CA ASN A 27 54.08 -13.16 3.39
C ASN A 27 52.59 -12.98 3.72
N TYR A 28 52.21 -11.85 4.32
CA TYR A 28 50.84 -11.56 4.72
C TYR A 28 50.13 -10.56 3.80
N PHE A 29 50.79 -10.10 2.72
CA PHE A 29 50.24 -9.06 1.83
C PHE A 29 48.88 -9.45 1.25
N LEU A 30 48.75 -10.69 0.77
CA LEU A 30 47.52 -11.20 0.16
C LEU A 30 46.40 -11.37 1.19
N GLU A 31 46.71 -11.82 2.40
CA GLU A 31 45.72 -11.95 3.49
C GLU A 31 45.23 -10.58 3.95
N ILE A 32 46.14 -9.61 4.11
CA ILE A 32 45.80 -8.24 4.49
C ILE A 32 44.96 -7.57 3.39
N LEU A 33 45.31 -7.78 2.10
CA LEU A 33 44.55 -7.27 0.96
C LEU A 33 43.12 -7.85 0.94
N GLY A 34 42.98 -9.15 1.21
CA GLY A 34 41.68 -9.82 1.28
C GLY A 34 40.78 -9.24 2.37
N ILE A 35 41.32 -8.99 3.56
CA ILE A 35 40.59 -8.37 4.67
C ILE A 35 40.13 -6.95 4.30
N ILE A 36 41.00 -6.15 3.66
CA ILE A 36 40.66 -4.79 3.22
C ILE A 36 39.50 -4.80 2.20
N ILE A 37 39.52 -5.72 1.23
CA ILE A 37 38.46 -5.86 0.22
C ILE A 37 37.12 -6.21 0.88
N ILE A 38 37.11 -7.12 1.86
CA ILE A 38 35.90 -7.50 2.59
C ILE A 38 35.31 -6.30 3.36
N ILE A 39 36.15 -5.49 4.00
CA ILE A 39 35.71 -4.28 4.73
C ILE A 39 35.10 -3.25 3.77
N ILE A 40 35.70 -3.04 2.59
CA ILE A 40 35.17 -2.13 1.57
C ILE A 40 33.81 -2.60 1.05
N LEU A 41 33.66 -3.91 0.79
CA LEU A 41 32.39 -4.52 0.37
C LEU A 41 31.30 -4.38 1.44
N LEU A 42 31.63 -4.58 2.72
CA LEU A 42 30.71 -4.34 3.83
C LEU A 42 30.27 -2.87 3.88
N PHE A 43 31.21 -1.94 3.70
CA PHE A 43 30.92 -0.51 3.71
C PHE A 43 30.07 -0.08 2.52
N ALA A 44 30.29 -0.67 1.34
CA ALA A 44 29.48 -0.46 0.14
C ALA A 44 28.07 -1.05 0.29
N LEU A 45 27.91 -2.21 0.94
CA LEU A 45 26.59 -2.78 1.25
C LEU A 45 25.81 -1.94 2.27
N LEU A 46 26.49 -1.40 3.28
CA LEU A 46 25.88 -0.56 4.31
C LEU A 46 25.51 0.85 3.78
N ASN A 47 26.31 1.43 2.88
CA ASN A 47 26.06 2.77 2.33
C ASN A 47 25.41 2.78 0.94
N GLY A 48 25.36 1.65 0.24
CA GLY A 48 24.82 1.52 -1.13
C GLY A 48 23.30 1.61 -1.23
N ARG A 49 22.58 1.63 -0.09
CA ARG A 49 21.11 1.81 -0.05
C ARG A 49 20.64 3.27 0.05
N ARG A 50 21.53 4.26 -0.06
CA ARG A 50 21.16 5.68 -0.12
C ARG A 50 21.78 6.38 -1.33
N LYS A 51 21.24 6.12 -2.52
CA LYS A 51 21.24 7.08 -3.64
C LYS A 51 20.35 6.58 -4.79
N SER A 52 19.10 7.05 -4.81
CA SER A 52 18.41 7.31 -6.08
C SER A 52 17.95 8.77 -6.08
N ILE A 53 18.71 9.56 -6.85
CA ILE A 53 18.28 10.69 -7.68
C ILE A 53 17.70 11.90 -6.94
N ASN A 54 18.55 12.93 -6.80
CA ASN A 54 18.24 14.28 -6.35
C ASN A 54 17.69 15.09 -7.54
N TYR A 55 16.41 15.44 -7.54
CA TYR A 55 15.91 16.60 -8.29
C TYR A 55 15.81 17.77 -7.31
N ASN A 56 16.61 18.80 -7.55
CA ASN A 56 16.58 20.05 -6.80
C ASN A 56 15.18 20.67 -6.85
N THR A 57 14.44 20.66 -5.75
CA THR A 57 13.46 21.74 -5.49
C THR A 57 13.30 21.96 -3.98
N LYS A 58 13.78 23.12 -3.55
CA LYS A 58 13.57 23.85 -2.28
C LYS A 58 12.82 23.12 -1.14
N ASN A 59 13.52 22.91 -0.03
CA ASN A 59 12.95 22.53 1.27
C ASN A 59 11.83 23.49 1.71
N PRO A 60 10.77 22.95 2.33
CA PRO A 60 10.31 23.47 3.60
C PRO A 60 10.60 22.45 4.72
N SER A 61 11.10 23.00 5.82
CA SER A 61 11.19 22.50 7.20
C SER A 61 10.76 21.05 7.50
N SER A 62 11.64 20.40 8.28
CA SER A 62 11.46 19.12 8.96
C SER A 62 10.09 18.96 9.63
N ILE A 63 9.19 18.21 8.99
CA ILE A 63 8.01 17.66 9.65
C ILE A 63 8.46 16.40 10.40
N LYS A 64 8.55 16.49 11.73
CA LYS A 64 8.52 15.33 12.62
C LYS A 64 7.30 14.49 12.25
N VAL A 65 7.51 13.31 11.69
CA VAL A 65 6.44 12.34 11.45
C VAL A 65 5.99 11.81 12.81
N SER A 66 5.04 12.53 13.43
CA SER A 66 4.24 11.93 14.49
C SER A 66 3.51 10.75 13.87
N LYS A 67 3.64 9.55 14.45
CA LYS A 67 2.64 8.49 14.27
C LYS A 67 1.31 9.06 14.80
N LYS A 68 0.58 9.78 13.96
CA LYS A 68 -0.82 10.05 14.21
C LYS A 68 -1.47 8.68 14.11
N ALA A 69 -2.03 8.20 15.22
CA ALA A 69 -3.04 7.18 15.17
C ALA A 69 -4.04 7.63 14.09
N ILE A 70 -4.32 6.75 13.13
CA ILE A 70 -5.41 6.97 12.17
C ILE A 70 -6.66 7.01 13.03
N VAL A 71 -7.05 8.21 13.44
CA VAL A 71 -8.34 8.43 14.07
C VAL A 71 -9.32 8.02 12.98
N GLN A 72 -9.98 6.87 13.17
CA GLN A 72 -11.18 6.55 12.41
C GLN A 72 -12.04 7.81 12.49
N LYS A 73 -12.18 8.50 11.37
CA LYS A 73 -13.10 9.61 11.28
C LYS A 73 -14.44 8.92 11.50
N ASN A 74 -15.00 9.07 12.71
CA ASN A 74 -16.38 8.70 12.97
C ASN A 74 -17.21 9.58 12.05
N ASN A 75 -17.41 9.12 10.81
CA ASN A 75 -18.37 9.64 9.85
C ASN A 75 -19.78 9.26 10.34
N SER A 76 -20.09 9.63 11.59
CA SER A 76 -21.43 9.70 12.14
C SER A 76 -22.17 10.95 11.66
N LYS A 77 -21.66 11.63 10.61
CA LYS A 77 -22.51 12.49 9.81
C LYS A 77 -23.61 11.59 9.26
N SER A 78 -24.86 11.89 9.61
CA SER A 78 -26.03 11.40 8.90
C SER A 78 -25.69 11.37 7.41
N ILE A 79 -25.77 10.19 6.81
CA ILE A 79 -25.55 10.04 5.37
C ILE A 79 -26.78 10.67 4.72
N GLU A 80 -26.72 11.98 4.51
CA GLU A 80 -27.78 12.72 3.84
C GLU A 80 -27.67 12.48 2.34
N VAL A 81 -28.78 12.03 1.76
CA VAL A 81 -28.94 11.94 0.31
C VAL A 81 -28.87 13.36 -0.23
N SER A 82 -27.91 13.64 -1.12
CA SER A 82 -27.84 14.95 -1.75
C SER A 82 -29.05 15.16 -2.66
N GLN A 83 -29.80 16.25 -2.44
CA GLN A 83 -30.96 16.62 -3.27
C GLN A 83 -30.57 17.44 -4.51
N PHE A 84 -29.28 17.64 -4.75
CA PHE A 84 -28.82 18.39 -5.92
C PHE A 84 -29.13 17.62 -7.21
N ASN A 85 -29.68 18.31 -8.20
CA ASN A 85 -29.91 17.77 -9.55
C ASN A 85 -28.59 17.71 -10.32
N LYS A 86 -27.72 16.77 -9.93
CA LYS A 86 -26.42 16.49 -10.54
C LYS A 86 -26.40 15.05 -11.03
N ASN A 87 -25.63 14.79 -12.10
CA ASN A 87 -25.38 13.43 -12.56
C ASN A 87 -24.47 12.69 -11.55
N THR A 88 -24.42 11.36 -11.65
CA THR A 88 -23.61 10.52 -10.76
C THR A 88 -22.13 10.92 -10.78
N TYR A 89 -21.61 11.40 -11.92
CA TYR A 89 -20.24 11.88 -12.00
C TYR A 89 -19.96 13.09 -11.11
N GLU A 90 -20.75 14.14 -11.23
CA GLU A 90 -20.61 15.38 -10.47
C GLU A 90 -20.78 15.16 -8.96
N LEU A 91 -21.52 14.14 -8.56
CA LEU A 91 -21.70 13.78 -7.15
C LEU A 91 -20.47 13.11 -6.52
N ASN A 92 -19.56 12.53 -7.31
CA ASN A 92 -18.48 11.67 -6.78
C ASN A 92 -17.05 12.01 -7.25
N LYS A 93 -16.88 12.86 -8.27
CA LYS A 93 -15.58 13.12 -8.92
C LYS A 93 -14.44 13.56 -7.99
N GLU A 94 -14.75 14.12 -6.83
CA GLU A 94 -13.76 14.55 -5.84
C GLU A 94 -13.27 13.43 -4.92
N TYR A 95 -14.01 12.33 -4.84
CA TYR A 95 -13.80 11.27 -3.84
C TYR A 95 -13.38 9.93 -4.43
N PHE A 96 -13.68 9.68 -5.71
CA PHE A 96 -13.43 8.40 -6.37
C PHE A 96 -12.72 8.55 -7.71
N ASP A 97 -11.93 7.54 -8.05
CA ASP A 97 -11.42 7.35 -9.41
C ASP A 97 -12.59 6.93 -10.31
N LEU A 98 -13.20 7.93 -10.96
CA LEU A 98 -14.39 7.75 -11.79
C LEU A 98 -14.11 8.06 -13.25
N PHE A 99 -14.43 7.09 -14.11
CA PHE A 99 -14.32 7.20 -15.55
C PHE A 99 -15.72 7.28 -16.15
N ILE A 100 -15.93 8.18 -17.10
CA ILE A 100 -17.21 8.37 -17.79
C ILE A 100 -17.07 8.11 -19.27
N ASN A 101 -18.11 7.57 -19.88
CA ASN A 101 -18.23 7.52 -21.33
C ASN A 101 -18.45 8.94 -21.88
N LYS A 102 -18.11 9.16 -23.15
CA LYS A 102 -18.25 10.43 -23.88
C LYS A 102 -19.66 11.04 -23.82
N TYR A 103 -20.68 10.23 -23.59
CA TYR A 103 -22.08 10.63 -23.51
C TYR A 103 -22.60 10.81 -22.08
N GLU A 104 -21.74 10.68 -21.06
CA GLU A 104 -22.03 10.87 -19.62
C GLU A 104 -23.16 9.98 -19.04
N SER A 105 -23.81 9.15 -19.85
CA SER A 105 -24.87 8.23 -19.45
C SER A 105 -24.37 6.93 -18.84
N GLN A 106 -23.05 6.73 -18.82
CA GLN A 106 -22.41 5.53 -18.28
C GLN A 106 -21.10 5.92 -17.62
N GLY A 107 -20.80 5.28 -16.50
CA GLY A 107 -19.51 5.47 -15.85
C GLY A 107 -19.08 4.25 -15.04
N ILE A 108 -17.80 4.25 -14.70
CA ILE A 108 -17.12 3.16 -14.01
C ILE A 108 -16.35 3.75 -12.83
N PHE A 109 -16.68 3.31 -11.64
CA PHE A 109 -15.89 3.52 -10.44
C PHE A 109 -14.81 2.44 -10.35
N ARG A 110 -13.56 2.86 -10.20
CA ARG A 110 -12.46 1.96 -9.84
C ARG A 110 -12.32 1.96 -8.33
N ILE A 111 -12.71 0.87 -7.67
CA ILE A 111 -12.60 0.75 -6.22
C ILE A 111 -11.26 0.14 -5.87
N LYS A 112 -10.47 0.86 -5.07
CA LYS A 112 -9.16 0.42 -4.57
C LYS A 112 -9.30 -0.15 -3.15
N PRO A 113 -8.40 -1.04 -2.73
CA PRO A 113 -8.30 -1.47 -1.35
C PRO A 113 -8.23 -0.32 -0.34
N SER A 114 -7.51 0.75 -0.67
CA SER A 114 -7.44 1.95 0.16
C SER A 114 -8.81 2.54 0.46
N ASP A 115 -9.73 2.52 -0.49
CA ASP A 115 -11.04 3.17 -0.34
C ASP A 115 -11.87 2.46 0.73
N ILE A 116 -11.85 1.12 0.73
CA ILE A 116 -12.53 0.29 1.74
C ILE A 116 -11.82 0.37 3.12
N LEU A 117 -10.49 0.44 3.14
CA LEU A 117 -9.71 0.49 4.38
C LEU A 117 -9.82 1.86 5.07
N GLU A 118 -9.83 2.94 4.30
CA GLU A 118 -9.92 4.33 4.78
C GLU A 118 -11.38 4.77 5.03
N GLY A 119 -12.36 3.93 4.69
CA GLY A 119 -13.78 4.16 4.97
C GLY A 119 -14.51 4.98 3.91
N ASN A 120 -13.90 5.22 2.76
CA ASN A 120 -14.49 5.86 1.58
C ASN A 120 -15.39 4.85 0.85
N THR A 121 -16.52 4.54 1.48
CA THR A 121 -17.37 3.38 1.18
C THR A 121 -18.76 3.78 0.68
N ILE A 122 -19.02 5.07 0.49
CA ILE A 122 -20.34 5.58 0.12
C ILE A 122 -20.22 6.24 -1.25
N ILE A 123 -20.98 5.74 -2.21
CA ILE A 123 -21.10 6.29 -3.57
C ILE A 123 -22.49 6.89 -3.71
N GLN A 124 -22.58 8.10 -4.24
CA GLN A 124 -23.87 8.76 -4.47
C GLN A 124 -24.33 8.55 -5.91
N PHE A 125 -25.51 7.98 -6.10
CA PHE A 125 -26.08 7.79 -7.42
C PHE A 125 -27.22 8.78 -7.67
N SER A 126 -27.31 9.28 -8.90
CA SER A 126 -28.41 10.14 -9.30
C SER A 126 -29.70 9.33 -9.48
N HIS A 127 -30.84 10.01 -9.40
CA HIS A 127 -32.16 9.44 -9.70
C HIS A 127 -32.30 8.86 -11.12
N LYS A 128 -31.37 9.15 -12.03
CA LYS A 128 -31.37 8.66 -13.42
C LYS A 128 -30.77 7.26 -13.56
N VAL A 129 -30.09 6.77 -12.54
CA VAL A 129 -29.44 5.45 -12.55
C VAL A 129 -30.50 4.35 -12.51
N TYR A 130 -30.49 3.46 -13.51
CA TYR A 130 -31.38 2.30 -13.57
C TYR A 130 -30.65 0.96 -13.46
N LEU A 131 -29.34 0.95 -13.65
CA LEU A 131 -28.53 -0.26 -13.59
C LEU A 131 -27.20 0.03 -12.91
N ILE A 132 -26.83 -0.82 -11.97
CA ILE A 132 -25.52 -0.86 -11.33
C ILE A 132 -24.97 -2.27 -11.52
N HIS A 133 -23.75 -2.38 -12.03
CA HIS A 133 -23.07 -3.64 -12.29
C HIS A 133 -21.73 -3.66 -11.55
N ILE A 134 -21.59 -4.56 -10.58
CA ILE A 134 -20.39 -4.71 -9.76
C ILE A 134 -19.66 -5.95 -10.25
N PHE A 135 -18.39 -5.83 -10.62
CA PHE A 135 -17.62 -6.95 -11.17
C PHE A 135 -16.16 -6.92 -10.74
N GLY A 136 -15.56 -8.12 -10.64
CA GLY A 136 -14.21 -8.28 -10.12
C GLY A 136 -13.83 -9.75 -9.89
N ASN A 137 -12.81 -9.98 -9.08
CA ASN A 137 -12.43 -11.34 -8.69
C ASN A 137 -13.55 -12.00 -7.86
N LYS A 138 -13.87 -13.27 -8.14
CA LYS A 138 -14.87 -14.06 -7.40
C LYS A 138 -14.73 -13.97 -5.89
N GLU A 139 -13.50 -14.13 -5.36
CA GLU A 139 -13.25 -14.05 -3.92
C GLU A 139 -13.69 -12.69 -3.33
N VAL A 140 -13.47 -11.61 -4.08
CA VAL A 140 -13.89 -10.27 -3.68
C VAL A 140 -15.41 -10.15 -3.75
N ILE A 141 -16.01 -10.52 -4.89
CA ILE A 141 -17.45 -10.41 -5.15
C ILE A 141 -18.28 -11.19 -4.12
N ASP A 142 -17.86 -12.42 -3.79
CA ASP A 142 -18.50 -13.27 -2.78
C ASP A 142 -18.52 -12.62 -1.38
N ASN A 143 -17.59 -11.71 -1.11
CA ASN A 143 -17.45 -11.01 0.17
C ASN A 143 -18.01 -9.59 0.16
N ILE A 144 -18.53 -9.10 -0.97
CA ILE A 144 -19.14 -7.77 -1.04
C ILE A 144 -20.42 -7.73 -0.18
N GLU A 145 -20.46 -6.72 0.67
CA GLU A 145 -21.63 -6.31 1.42
C GLU A 145 -22.02 -4.90 1.00
N PHE A 146 -23.30 -4.68 0.70
CA PHE A 146 -23.78 -3.36 0.33
C PHE A 146 -25.14 -3.07 0.96
N ARG A 147 -25.42 -1.78 1.11
CA ARG A 147 -26.69 -1.26 1.58
C ARG A 147 -27.07 -0.01 0.82
N PHE A 148 -28.35 0.11 0.49
CA PHE A 148 -28.93 1.33 -0.06
C PHE A 148 -29.45 2.24 1.06
N ILE A 149 -29.23 3.54 0.89
CA ILE A 149 -29.74 4.60 1.76
C ILE A 149 -30.55 5.54 0.87
N SER A 150 -31.86 5.46 1.04
CA SER A 150 -32.88 6.11 0.22
C SER A 150 -34.15 6.28 1.08
N HIS A 151 -34.96 7.29 0.78
CA HIS A 151 -36.30 7.48 1.32
C HIS A 151 -37.34 6.56 0.64
N TYR A 152 -36.96 5.86 -0.42
CA TYR A 152 -37.82 4.94 -1.16
C TYR A 152 -37.55 3.48 -0.79
N ASN A 153 -38.55 2.83 -0.16
CA ASN A 153 -38.41 1.48 0.42
C ASN A 153 -38.14 0.36 -0.60
N ASN A 154 -38.47 0.56 -1.88
CA ASN A 154 -38.34 -0.45 -2.94
C ASN A 154 -37.41 0.02 -4.07
N LEU A 155 -36.28 0.64 -3.73
CA LEU A 155 -35.34 1.19 -4.70
C LEU A 155 -34.79 0.11 -5.65
N VAL A 156 -34.56 -1.11 -5.17
CA VAL A 156 -34.04 -2.22 -5.97
C VAL A 156 -35.19 -3.06 -6.50
N GLU A 157 -35.26 -3.19 -7.82
CA GLU A 157 -36.26 -4.02 -8.49
C GLU A 157 -35.83 -5.49 -8.59
N ASN A 158 -34.58 -5.73 -8.96
CA ASN A 158 -34.03 -7.07 -9.10
C ASN A 158 -32.54 -7.09 -8.79
N ILE A 159 -32.04 -8.25 -8.35
CA ILE A 159 -30.64 -8.53 -8.07
C ILE A 159 -30.26 -9.83 -8.78
N GLU A 160 -29.30 -9.76 -9.68
CA GLU A 160 -28.69 -10.93 -10.32
C GLU A 160 -27.27 -11.11 -9.80
N ARG A 161 -26.88 -12.36 -9.53
CA ARG A 161 -25.55 -12.71 -9.05
C ARG A 161 -24.95 -13.79 -9.91
N GLY A 162 -23.71 -13.58 -10.33
CA GLY A 162 -22.86 -14.59 -10.95
C GLY A 162 -21.59 -14.83 -10.15
N ASP A 163 -20.68 -15.61 -10.70
CA ASP A 163 -19.41 -15.96 -10.06
C ASP A 163 -18.48 -14.76 -9.85
N ASN A 164 -18.55 -13.77 -10.72
CA ASN A 164 -17.64 -12.63 -10.76
C ASN A 164 -18.37 -11.30 -10.88
N PHE A 165 -19.69 -11.28 -10.67
CA PHE A 165 -20.49 -10.07 -10.75
C PHE A 165 -21.76 -10.07 -9.89
N ILE A 166 -22.27 -8.87 -9.63
CA ILE A 166 -23.59 -8.58 -9.06
C ILE A 166 -24.22 -7.46 -9.90
N THR A 167 -25.40 -7.70 -10.46
CA THR A 167 -26.18 -6.69 -11.20
C THR A 167 -27.38 -6.28 -10.36
N LEU A 168 -27.59 -4.97 -10.23
CA LEU A 168 -28.67 -4.36 -9.45
C LEU A 168 -29.50 -3.50 -10.40
N TYR A 169 -30.78 -3.84 -10.51
CA TYR A 169 -31.76 -3.06 -11.28
C TYR A 169 -32.45 -2.08 -10.35
N ILE A 170 -32.39 -0.79 -10.69
CA ILE A 170 -32.78 0.31 -9.81
C ILE A 170 -34.03 1.01 -10.34
N ARG A 171 -35.01 1.21 -9.47
CA ARG A 171 -36.18 2.04 -9.75
C ARG A 171 -35.78 3.51 -9.67
N ARG A 172 -35.69 4.16 -10.84
CA ARG A 172 -35.38 5.59 -11.00
C ARG A 172 -36.43 6.49 -10.33
N LYS A 173 -36.21 6.86 -9.08
CA LYS A 173 -37.16 7.69 -8.29
C LYS A 173 -36.51 8.88 -7.63
N GLU A 174 -35.35 8.68 -7.01
CA GLU A 174 -34.62 9.73 -6.31
C GLU A 174 -33.13 9.43 -6.33
N ASN A 175 -32.32 10.44 -5.99
CA ASN A 175 -30.91 10.22 -5.70
C ASN A 175 -30.81 9.28 -4.50
N PHE A 176 -29.75 8.49 -4.43
CA PHE A 176 -29.55 7.56 -3.32
C PHE A 176 -28.07 7.38 -3.01
N SER A 177 -27.78 6.97 -1.79
CA SER A 177 -26.43 6.59 -1.38
C SER A 177 -26.30 5.07 -1.37
N PHE A 178 -25.20 4.59 -1.93
CA PHE A 178 -24.83 3.19 -2.01
C PHE A 178 -23.61 2.96 -1.13
N TYR A 179 -23.84 2.33 0.02
CA TYR A 179 -22.77 1.91 0.91
C TYR A 179 -22.23 0.56 0.47
N ILE A 180 -20.92 0.42 0.33
CA ILE A 180 -20.24 -0.82 -0.06
C ILE A 180 -19.05 -1.13 0.85
N ASN A 181 -18.94 -2.39 1.27
CA ASN A 181 -17.88 -2.89 2.13
C ASN A 181 -17.61 -4.39 1.87
N LEU A 182 -16.71 -4.99 2.66
CA LEU A 182 -16.37 -6.41 2.62
C LEU A 182 -16.56 -7.06 4.00
N ARG A 183 -17.28 -8.19 4.05
CA ARG A 183 -17.54 -8.91 5.32
C ARG A 183 -16.27 -9.38 6.03
N ASN A 184 -15.28 -9.86 5.26
CA ASN A 184 -14.04 -10.43 5.77
C ASN A 184 -12.82 -9.53 5.52
N ARG A 185 -12.97 -8.21 5.75
CA ARG A 185 -11.96 -7.19 5.39
C ARG A 185 -10.54 -7.57 5.78
N GLU A 186 -10.31 -8.03 7.01
CA GLU A 186 -8.98 -8.37 7.53
C GLU A 186 -8.32 -9.57 6.84
N LYS A 187 -9.13 -10.54 6.40
CA LYS A 187 -8.64 -11.74 5.71
C LYS A 187 -8.25 -11.39 4.28
N ILE A 188 -9.12 -10.67 3.58
CA ILE A 188 -8.94 -10.34 2.17
C ILE A 188 -7.86 -9.25 2.03
N SER A 189 -7.71 -8.36 3.03
CA SER A 189 -6.73 -7.27 2.98
C SER A 189 -5.27 -7.70 3.03
N LYS A 190 -4.96 -8.93 3.44
CA LYS A 190 -3.58 -9.42 3.49
C LYS A 190 -2.91 -9.48 2.13
N ASN A 191 -3.71 -9.62 1.07
CA ASN A 191 -3.24 -9.71 -0.31
C ASN A 191 -3.44 -8.41 -1.09
N PHE A 192 -3.90 -7.34 -0.44
CA PHE A 192 -4.20 -6.09 -1.12
C PHE A 192 -2.93 -5.28 -1.39
N ILE A 193 -2.70 -5.01 -2.66
CA ILE A 193 -1.81 -3.93 -3.10
C ILE A 193 -2.63 -2.64 -3.04
N LYS A 194 -2.21 -1.69 -2.20
CA LYS A 194 -3.02 -0.54 -1.76
C LYS A 194 -3.74 0.20 -2.90
N ASN A 195 -3.07 0.39 -4.04
CA ASN A 195 -3.55 1.20 -5.16
C ASN A 195 -4.00 0.37 -6.38
N ASP A 196 -4.02 -0.96 -6.26
CA ASP A 196 -4.54 -1.82 -7.32
C ASP A 196 -6.06 -1.77 -7.35
N THR A 197 -6.64 -2.19 -8.46
CA THR A 197 -8.10 -2.31 -8.52
C THR A 197 -8.53 -3.52 -7.71
N LEU A 198 -9.47 -3.32 -6.80
CA LEU A 198 -10.10 -4.41 -6.07
C LEU A 198 -11.30 -4.97 -6.83
N PHE A 199 -12.18 -4.08 -7.28
CA PHE A 199 -13.31 -4.37 -8.16
C PHE A 199 -13.77 -3.07 -8.83
N TYR A 200 -14.69 -3.20 -9.78
CA TYR A 200 -15.30 -2.09 -10.48
C TYR A 200 -16.79 -2.01 -10.17
N ILE A 201 -17.32 -0.79 -10.23
CA ILE A 201 -18.77 -0.55 -10.23
C ILE A 201 -19.09 0.25 -11.47
N GLU A 202 -19.75 -0.38 -12.42
CA GLU A 202 -20.36 0.23 -13.58
C GLU A 202 -21.76 0.73 -13.23
N TYR A 203 -22.15 1.88 -13.79
CA TYR A 203 -23.53 2.36 -13.71
C TYR A 203 -24.01 2.87 -15.06
N GLN A 204 -25.33 2.80 -15.26
CA GLN A 204 -26.00 3.37 -16.42
C GLN A 204 -27.12 4.30 -15.98
N GLU A 205 -27.11 5.50 -16.54
CA GLU A 205 -28.15 6.51 -16.43
C GLU A 205 -29.02 6.52 -17.69
N GLY A 206 -30.33 6.66 -17.49
CA GLY A 206 -31.30 6.84 -18.57
C GLY A 206 -31.95 8.21 -18.48
N LEU A 207 -32.51 8.70 -19.58
CA LEU A 207 -33.44 9.83 -19.53
C LEU A 207 -34.63 9.39 -18.66
N ALA A 208 -34.89 10.10 -17.56
CA ALA A 208 -36.02 9.83 -16.67
C ALA A 208 -37.32 9.76 -17.50
N GLU A 209 -38.16 8.77 -17.24
CA GLU A 209 -39.53 8.71 -17.78
C GLU A 209 -40.44 9.67 -17.04
#